data_AF-A0A2T0L1M1-F1
#
_entry.id   AF-A0A2T0L1M1-F1
#
_cell.length_a   1.000
_cell.length_b   1.000
_cell.length_c   1.000
_cell.angle_alpha   90.00
_cell.angle_beta   90.00
_cell.angle_gamma   90.00
#
_symmetry.space_group_name_H-M   'P 1'
#
loop_
_entity.id
_entity.type
_entity.pdbx_description
1 polymer ?
#
loop_
_entity_poly.entity_id
_entity_poly.type
_entity_poly.pdbx_seq_one_letter_code
_entity_poly.pdbx_strand_id
1 'polypeptide(L)'
;MSTRAPARSEQSKQQPINLSSLPREEAIERARVAGRQILADNDAVSTVAMDLWTGWMNANVPNACGQSEEEFGELVNSMMSDFLKGLTDGVKRFAADAHTLNRVGEFLSMESALAWKIRNVLAFMEAALDDDTQDSLPIRCTIADLSAEQGKLATNLMDLVWRASHA
;
A
#
# COMPACT_ATOMS: atom_id res chain seq x y z
N MET A 1 -35.27 2.22 -14.90
CA MET A 1 -34.69 0.99 -15.51
C MET A 1 -33.46 0.63 -14.69
N SER A 2 -33.42 -0.57 -14.10
CA SER A 2 -32.38 -0.98 -13.16
C SER A 2 -31.16 -1.50 -13.92
N THR A 3 -30.16 -0.65 -14.12
CA THR A 3 -28.88 -1.02 -14.73
C THR A 3 -28.07 -1.83 -13.73
N ARG A 4 -28.12 -3.17 -13.86
CA ARG A 4 -27.17 -4.07 -13.20
C ARG A 4 -25.78 -3.78 -13.75
N ALA A 5 -24.90 -3.25 -12.93
CA ALA A 5 -23.47 -3.15 -13.25
C ALA A 5 -22.93 -4.57 -13.54
N PRO A 6 -22.18 -4.78 -14.63
CA PRO A 6 -21.62 -6.08 -14.95
C PRO A 6 -20.56 -6.47 -13.92
N ALA A 7 -20.68 -7.69 -13.38
CA ALA A 7 -19.68 -8.26 -12.48
C ALA A 7 -18.36 -8.49 -13.24
N ARG A 8 -17.27 -7.99 -12.66
CA ARG A 8 -15.89 -7.97 -13.18
C ARG A 8 -15.35 -9.35 -13.57
N SER A 9 -14.63 -9.41 -14.68
CA SER A 9 -13.96 -10.60 -15.21
C SER A 9 -12.68 -11.01 -14.45
N GLU A 10 -12.07 -10.13 -13.65
CA GLU A 10 -10.82 -10.46 -12.91
C GLU A 10 -11.00 -10.69 -11.40
N GLN A 11 -11.99 -10.05 -10.75
CA GLN A 11 -12.42 -10.44 -9.39
C GLN A 11 -13.33 -11.69 -9.37
N SER A 12 -13.83 -12.11 -10.54
CA SER A 12 -14.72 -13.27 -10.71
C SER A 12 -14.10 -14.63 -10.36
N LYS A 13 -12.77 -14.72 -10.21
CA LYS A 13 -12.11 -16.01 -9.92
C LYS A 13 -12.09 -16.41 -8.44
N GLN A 14 -12.37 -15.50 -7.50
CA GLN A 14 -12.46 -15.82 -6.08
C GLN A 14 -13.91 -15.70 -5.62
N GLN A 15 -14.45 -16.75 -4.99
CA GLN A 15 -15.77 -16.69 -4.38
C GLN A 15 -15.82 -15.52 -3.39
N PRO A 16 -16.86 -14.67 -3.43
CA PRO A 16 -17.02 -13.60 -2.46
C PRO A 16 -17.05 -14.21 -1.06
N ILE A 17 -16.08 -13.82 -0.23
CA ILE A 17 -15.96 -14.31 1.14
C ILE A 17 -16.95 -13.53 1.99
N ASN A 18 -17.83 -14.26 2.67
CA ASN A 18 -18.71 -13.64 3.65
C ASN A 18 -17.89 -13.20 4.88
N LEU A 19 -17.62 -11.90 5.03
CA LEU A 19 -16.84 -11.40 6.17
C LEU A 19 -17.47 -11.75 7.53
N SER A 20 -18.80 -11.93 7.58
CA SER A 20 -19.50 -12.30 8.81
C SER A 20 -19.25 -13.74 9.27
N SER A 21 -18.70 -14.60 8.40
CA SER A 21 -18.32 -15.97 8.77
C SER A 21 -16.87 -16.09 9.24
N LEU A 22 -16.10 -15.00 9.26
CA LEU A 22 -14.70 -15.01 9.69
C LEU A 22 -14.56 -14.66 11.18
N PRO A 23 -13.44 -15.06 11.83
CA PRO A 23 -13.07 -14.53 13.14
C PRO A 23 -13.04 -13.00 13.14
N ARG A 24 -13.48 -12.39 14.24
CA ARG A 24 -13.65 -10.93 14.37
C ARG A 24 -12.44 -10.13 13.89
N GLU A 25 -11.24 -10.47 14.36
CA GLU A 25 -10.02 -9.74 14.04
C GLU A 25 -9.65 -9.87 12.56
N GLU A 26 -9.87 -11.04 11.96
CA GLU A 26 -9.66 -11.25 10.53
C GLU A 26 -10.66 -10.46 9.68
N ALA A 27 -11.94 -10.44 10.08
CA ALA A 27 -12.97 -9.67 9.40
C ALA A 27 -12.66 -8.16 9.43
N ILE A 28 -12.21 -7.64 10.58
CA ILE A 28 -11.79 -6.25 10.75
C ILE A 28 -10.58 -5.92 9.89
N GLU A 29 -9.55 -6.78 9.88
CA GLU A 29 -8.36 -6.61 9.02
C GLU A 29 -8.75 -6.55 7.55
N ARG A 30 -9.56 -7.49 7.08
CA ARG A 30 -10.00 -7.52 5.67
C ARG A 30 -10.85 -6.32 5.30
N ALA A 31 -11.75 -5.86 6.17
CA ALA A 31 -12.53 -4.65 5.95
C ALA A 31 -11.62 -3.41 5.85
N ARG A 32 -10.59 -3.33 6.70
CA ARG A 32 -9.60 -2.24 6.66
C ARG A 32 -8.79 -2.25 5.37
N VAL A 33 -8.34 -3.42 4.93
CA VAL A 33 -7.63 -3.61 3.65
C VAL A 33 -8.51 -3.17 2.49
N ALA A 34 -9.76 -3.64 2.44
CA ALA A 34 -10.71 -3.29 1.39
C ALA A 34 -10.97 -1.77 1.33
N GLY A 35 -11.15 -1.12 2.49
CA GLY A 35 -11.32 0.33 2.58
C GLY A 35 -10.12 1.12 2.06
N ARG A 36 -8.89 0.65 2.27
CA ARG A 36 -7.70 1.29 1.67
C ARG A 36 -7.62 1.08 0.16
N GLN A 37 -7.99 -0.11 -0.31
CA GLN A 37 -7.89 -0.47 -1.72
C GLN A 37 -8.96 0.20 -2.59
N ILE A 38 -10.09 0.62 -2.00
CA ILE A 38 -11.18 1.24 -2.77
C ILE A 38 -10.77 2.53 -3.49
N LEU A 39 -9.79 3.26 -2.95
CA LEU A 39 -9.26 4.48 -3.58
C LEU A 39 -8.25 4.21 -4.70
N ALA A 40 -7.69 2.99 -4.75
CA ALA A 40 -6.88 2.53 -5.87
C ALA A 40 -7.76 1.90 -6.98
N ASP A 41 -9.06 1.75 -6.72
CA ASP A 41 -10.00 1.10 -7.61
C ASP A 41 -10.79 2.14 -8.43
N ASN A 42 -10.44 2.23 -9.71
CA ASN A 42 -11.06 3.19 -10.63
C ASN A 42 -12.56 2.93 -10.85
N ASP A 43 -13.04 1.67 -10.86
CA ASP A 43 -14.47 1.45 -11.09
C ASP A 43 -15.28 1.76 -9.83
N ALA A 44 -14.73 1.47 -8.64
CA ALA A 44 -15.37 1.80 -7.37
C ALA A 44 -15.50 3.31 -7.18
N VAL A 45 -14.47 4.07 -7.56
CA VAL A 45 -14.52 5.54 -7.51
C VAL A 45 -15.45 6.09 -8.59
N SER A 46 -15.46 5.52 -9.81
CA SER A 46 -16.35 5.98 -10.88
C SER A 46 -17.83 5.81 -10.54
N THR A 47 -18.20 4.82 -9.72
CA THR A 47 -19.59 4.60 -9.30
C THR A 47 -20.13 5.71 -8.38
N VAL A 48 -19.26 6.42 -7.67
CA VAL A 48 -19.63 7.52 -6.75
C VAL A 48 -19.18 8.90 -7.26
N ALA A 49 -18.51 8.96 -8.42
CA ALA A 49 -17.91 10.18 -8.94
C ALA A 49 -18.93 11.31 -9.17
N MET A 50 -20.14 10.96 -9.62
CA MET A 50 -21.21 11.93 -9.82
C MET A 50 -21.75 12.49 -8.50
N ASP A 51 -21.90 11.65 -7.47
CA ASP A 51 -22.36 12.10 -6.15
C ASP A 51 -21.33 13.04 -5.51
N LEU A 52 -20.03 12.73 -5.67
CA LEU A 52 -18.93 13.61 -5.25
C LEU A 52 -18.96 14.95 -5.98
N TRP A 53 -19.16 14.93 -7.31
CA TRP A 53 -19.29 16.13 -8.13
C TRP A 53 -20.47 16.99 -7.67
N THR A 54 -21.66 16.41 -7.51
CA THR A 54 -22.86 17.14 -7.08
C THR A 54 -22.68 17.72 -5.68
N GLY A 55 -22.10 16.97 -4.74
CA GLY A 55 -21.80 17.46 -3.40
C GLY A 55 -20.83 18.65 -3.42
N TRP A 56 -19.76 18.54 -4.20
CA TRP A 56 -18.77 19.61 -4.36
C TRP A 56 -19.39 20.85 -5.03
N MET A 57 -20.19 20.67 -6.09
CA MET A 57 -20.90 21.75 -6.79
C MET A 57 -21.83 22.52 -5.86
N ASN A 58 -22.67 21.82 -5.09
CA ASN A 58 -23.60 22.47 -4.16
C ASN A 58 -22.88 23.28 -3.08
N ALA A 59 -21.68 22.87 -2.69
CA ALA A 59 -20.89 23.58 -1.69
C ALA A 59 -20.10 24.77 -2.26
N ASN A 60 -19.63 24.69 -3.52
CA ASN A 60 -18.66 25.64 -4.08
C ASN A 60 -19.22 26.54 -5.18
N VAL A 61 -20.33 26.15 -5.81
CA VAL A 61 -21.00 26.91 -6.89
C VAL A 61 -22.50 27.03 -6.58
N PRO A 62 -22.89 27.67 -5.46
CA PRO A 62 -24.29 27.68 -5.02
C PRO A 62 -25.20 28.57 -5.89
N ASN A 63 -24.64 29.59 -6.57
CA ASN A 63 -25.39 30.54 -7.38
C ASN A 63 -24.61 30.95 -8.63
N ALA A 64 -25.33 31.21 -9.73
CA ALA A 64 -24.77 31.89 -10.89
C ALA A 64 -24.56 33.38 -10.59
N CYS A 65 -23.45 33.97 -11.04
CA CYS A 65 -23.08 35.35 -10.73
C CYS A 65 -22.98 36.20 -12.01
N GLY A 66 -24.13 36.70 -12.48
CA GLY A 66 -24.19 37.66 -13.60
C GLY A 66 -23.92 37.06 -14.98
N GLN A 67 -23.86 35.74 -15.09
CA GLN A 67 -23.69 35.00 -16.34
C GLN A 67 -25.05 34.70 -16.98
N SER A 68 -25.07 34.60 -18.31
CA SER A 68 -26.18 33.97 -19.02
C SER A 68 -26.26 32.46 -18.72
N GLU A 69 -27.41 31.85 -19.02
CA GLU A 69 -27.61 30.40 -18.80
C GLU A 69 -26.62 29.55 -19.61
N GLU A 70 -26.31 29.99 -20.84
CA GLU A 70 -25.35 29.31 -21.72
C GLU A 70 -23.92 29.38 -21.16
N GLU A 71 -23.44 30.57 -20.78
CA GLU A 71 -22.11 30.76 -20.17
C GLU A 71 -21.96 29.97 -18.86
N PHE A 72 -23.02 29.94 -18.04
CA PHE A 72 -23.02 29.14 -16.82
C PHE A 72 -22.97 27.65 -17.13
N GLY A 73 -23.72 27.17 -18.12
CA GLY A 73 -23.70 25.78 -18.58
C GLY A 73 -22.31 25.35 -19.08
N GLU A 74 -21.66 26.17 -19.90
CA GLU A 74 -20.30 25.91 -20.38
C GLU A 74 -19.27 25.85 -19.25
N LEU A 75 -19.38 26.76 -18.27
CA LEU A 75 -18.53 26.76 -17.09
C LEU A 75 -18.72 25.46 -16.27
N VAL A 76 -19.97 25.09 -15.97
CA VAL A 76 -20.28 23.87 -15.20
C VAL A 76 -19.75 22.62 -15.90
N ASN A 77 -19.91 22.52 -17.23
CA ASN A 77 -19.39 21.40 -18.02
C ASN A 77 -17.86 21.33 -17.97
N SER A 78 -17.19 22.47 -18.09
CA SER A 78 -15.72 22.55 -18.03
C SER A 78 -15.20 22.14 -16.65
N MET A 79 -15.83 22.65 -15.58
CA MET A 79 -15.49 22.29 -14.20
C MET A 79 -15.73 20.80 -13.93
N MET A 80 -16.81 20.22 -14.45
CA MET A 80 -17.09 18.79 -14.32
C MET A 80 -16.01 17.94 -14.99
N SER A 81 -15.61 18.31 -16.21
CA SER A 81 -14.53 17.63 -16.93
C SER A 81 -13.22 17.64 -16.15
N ASP A 82 -12.81 18.81 -15.65
CA ASP A 82 -11.57 18.95 -14.89
C ASP A 82 -11.63 18.26 -13.52
N PHE A 83 -12.79 18.28 -12.85
CA PHE A 83 -13.01 17.55 -11.61
C PHE A 83 -12.83 16.04 -11.81
N LEU A 84 -13.49 15.46 -12.82
CA LEU A 84 -13.41 14.02 -13.11
C LEU A 84 -12.01 13.61 -13.57
N LYS A 85 -11.33 14.48 -14.32
CA LYS A 85 -9.92 14.28 -14.67
C LYS A 85 -9.03 14.27 -13.43
N GLY A 86 -9.17 15.25 -12.54
CA GLY A 86 -8.42 15.33 -11.29
C GLY A 86 -8.67 14.12 -10.38
N LEU A 87 -9.92 13.65 -10.29
CA LEU A 87 -10.29 12.45 -9.55
C LEU A 87 -9.59 11.20 -10.13
N THR A 88 -9.64 11.04 -11.46
CA THR A 88 -8.99 9.93 -12.17
C THR A 88 -7.47 9.94 -11.97
N ASP A 89 -6.84 11.11 -12.08
CA ASP A 89 -5.39 11.27 -11.88
C ASP A 89 -5.00 10.99 -10.42
N GLY A 90 -5.82 11.41 -9.46
CA GLY A 90 -5.66 11.08 -8.04
C GLY A 90 -5.70 9.58 -7.77
N VAL A 91 -6.70 8.87 -8.32
CA VAL A 91 -6.82 7.41 -8.20
C VAL A 91 -5.61 6.70 -8.80
N LYS A 92 -5.17 7.10 -10.00
CA LYS A 92 -3.98 6.51 -10.65
C LYS A 92 -2.73 6.70 -9.81
N ARG A 93 -2.53 7.90 -9.25
CA ARG A 93 -1.39 8.19 -8.38
C ARG A 93 -1.43 7.33 -7.12
N PHE A 94 -2.58 7.26 -6.46
CA PHE A 94 -2.75 6.45 -5.27
C PHE A 94 -2.52 4.95 -5.55
N ALA A 95 -3.02 4.44 -6.67
CA ALA A 95 -2.77 3.06 -7.09
C ALA A 95 -1.27 2.80 -7.38
N ALA A 96 -0.58 3.74 -8.03
CA ALA A 96 0.85 3.65 -8.30
C ALA A 96 1.69 3.69 -7.01
N ASP A 97 1.34 4.55 -6.06
CA ASP A 97 2.00 4.66 -4.76
C ASP A 97 1.79 3.37 -3.94
N ALA A 98 0.57 2.84 -3.90
CA ALA A 98 0.25 1.57 -3.24
C ALA A 98 1.03 0.40 -3.85
N HIS A 99 1.14 0.34 -5.19
CA HIS A 99 1.93 -0.70 -5.84
C HIS A 99 3.42 -0.57 -5.51
N THR A 100 3.94 0.66 -5.48
CA THR A 100 5.34 0.93 -5.13
C THR A 100 5.64 0.48 -3.70
N LEU A 101 4.78 0.82 -2.74
CA LEU A 101 4.93 0.39 -1.35
C LEU A 101 4.88 -1.13 -1.20
N ASN A 102 3.97 -1.81 -1.92
CA ASN A 102 3.92 -3.28 -1.91
C ASN A 102 5.22 -3.90 -2.44
N ARG A 103 5.74 -3.39 -3.57
CA ARG A 103 7.02 -3.86 -4.13
C ARG A 103 8.18 -3.64 -3.18
N VAL A 104 8.25 -2.47 -2.55
CA VAL A 104 9.28 -2.17 -1.54
C VAL A 104 9.15 -3.13 -0.35
N GLY A 105 7.93 -3.42 0.11
CA GLY A 105 7.67 -4.41 1.15
C GLY A 105 8.16 -5.80 0.79
N GLU A 106 7.90 -6.27 -0.44
CA GLU A 106 8.39 -7.55 -0.95
C GLU A 106 9.92 -7.62 -0.98
N PHE A 107 10.58 -6.59 -1.54
CA PHE A 107 12.04 -6.52 -1.57
C PHE A 107 12.63 -6.54 -0.15
N LEU A 108 12.10 -5.72 0.76
CA LEU A 108 12.59 -5.68 2.14
C LEU A 108 12.35 -7.00 2.89
N SER A 109 11.24 -7.69 2.62
CA SER A 109 10.98 -9.03 3.19
C SER A 109 12.01 -10.04 2.70
N MET A 110 12.32 -10.04 1.40
CA MET A 110 13.33 -10.91 0.81
C MET A 110 14.74 -10.62 1.35
N GLU A 111 15.15 -9.34 1.38
CA GLU A 111 16.45 -8.93 1.92
C GLU A 111 16.57 -9.25 3.42
N SER A 112 15.50 -9.05 4.19
CA SER A 112 15.47 -9.44 5.61
C SER A 112 15.66 -10.94 5.78
N ALA A 113 14.99 -11.76 4.96
CA ALA A 113 15.13 -13.21 5.01
C ALA A 113 16.57 -13.66 4.67
N LEU A 114 17.20 -13.04 3.67
CA LEU A 114 18.61 -13.26 3.35
C LEU A 114 19.52 -12.86 4.52
N ALA A 115 19.27 -11.71 5.14
CA ALA A 115 20.05 -11.25 6.27
C ALA A 115 19.99 -12.24 7.45
N TRP A 116 18.80 -12.76 7.74
CA TRP A 116 18.59 -13.81 8.74
C TRP A 116 19.32 -15.12 8.41
N LYS A 117 19.32 -15.53 7.14
CA LYS A 117 20.05 -16.73 6.71
C LYS A 117 21.56 -16.57 6.94
N ILE A 118 22.13 -15.42 6.57
CA ILE A 118 23.56 -15.13 6.79
C ILE A 118 23.87 -15.15 8.29
N ARG A 119 23.03 -14.51 9.13
CA ARG A 119 23.18 -14.53 10.58
C ARG A 119 23.25 -15.96 11.13
N ASN A 120 22.37 -16.85 10.67
CA ASN A 120 22.36 -18.24 11.13
C ASN A 120 23.62 -18.99 10.72
N VAL A 121 24.16 -18.73 9.53
CA VAL A 121 25.45 -19.30 9.08
C VAL A 121 26.60 -18.78 9.93
N LEU A 122 26.66 -17.47 10.21
CA LEU A 122 27.70 -16.88 11.07
C LEU A 122 27.65 -17.45 12.48
N ALA A 123 26.46 -17.58 13.07
CA ALA A 123 26.29 -18.19 14.39
C ALA A 123 26.74 -19.66 14.40
N PHE A 124 26.49 -20.41 13.33
CA PHE A 124 26.98 -21.78 13.19
C PHE A 124 28.52 -21.82 13.10
N MET A 125 29.12 -20.92 12.32
CA MET A 125 30.57 -20.83 12.19
C MET A 125 31.23 -20.44 13.52
N GLU A 126 30.67 -19.46 14.23
CA GLU A 126 31.14 -19.03 15.55
C GLU A 126 31.15 -20.19 16.55
N ALA A 127 30.06 -20.98 16.59
CA ALA A 127 29.93 -22.12 17.49
C ALA A 127 30.86 -23.29 17.14
N ALA A 128 31.33 -23.36 15.90
CA ALA A 128 32.24 -24.41 15.42
C ALA A 128 33.72 -24.06 15.57
N LEU A 129 34.05 -22.81 15.94
CA LEU A 129 35.43 -22.34 16.09
C LEU A 129 35.87 -22.37 17.56
N ASP A 130 37.12 -22.76 17.77
CA ASP A 130 37.78 -22.62 19.06
C ASP A 130 37.94 -21.14 19.45
N ASP A 131 38.19 -20.87 20.73
CA ASP A 131 38.50 -19.53 21.20
C ASP A 131 39.78 -19.00 20.52
N ASP A 132 39.78 -17.71 20.18
CA ASP A 132 40.95 -17.08 19.58
C ASP A 132 42.14 -17.10 20.56
N THR A 133 43.31 -17.51 20.07
CA THR A 133 44.55 -17.54 20.88
C THR A 133 45.45 -16.35 20.57
N GLN A 134 46.37 -16.04 21.50
CA GLN A 134 47.25 -14.87 21.41
C GLN A 134 48.17 -14.87 20.19
N ASP A 135 48.49 -16.04 19.63
CA ASP A 135 49.38 -16.23 18.48
C ASP A 135 48.63 -16.55 17.17
N SER A 136 47.29 -16.52 17.18
CA SER A 136 46.45 -16.83 16.00
C SER A 136 45.66 -15.60 15.54
N LEU A 137 45.11 -15.69 14.32
CA LEU A 137 44.18 -14.67 13.82
C LEU A 137 42.88 -14.67 14.66
N PRO A 138 42.27 -13.50 14.93
CA PRO A 138 41.07 -13.38 15.76
C PRO A 138 39.79 -13.71 14.96
N ILE A 139 39.70 -14.94 14.46
CA ILE A 139 38.66 -15.36 13.51
C ILE A 139 37.30 -15.42 14.21
N ARG A 140 37.24 -15.96 15.43
CA ARG A 140 35.98 -16.13 16.15
C ARG A 140 35.40 -14.78 16.59
N CYS A 141 36.22 -13.90 17.14
CA CYS A 141 35.79 -12.53 17.51
C CYS A 141 35.29 -11.77 16.28
N THR A 142 35.99 -11.87 15.13
CA THR A 142 35.56 -11.22 13.88
C THR A 142 34.20 -11.75 13.41
N ILE A 143 33.96 -13.06 13.51
CA ILE A 143 32.67 -13.65 13.13
C ILE A 143 31.55 -13.24 14.11
N ALA A 144 31.84 -13.14 15.40
CA ALA A 144 30.89 -12.64 16.40
C ALA A 144 30.48 -11.19 16.12
N ASP A 145 31.44 -10.33 15.77
CA ASP A 145 31.18 -8.94 15.38
C ASP A 145 30.30 -8.85 14.13
N LEU A 146 30.63 -9.63 13.08
CA LEU A 146 29.82 -9.72 11.87
C LEU A 146 28.40 -10.23 12.16
N SER A 147 28.26 -11.20 13.07
CA SER A 147 26.96 -11.73 13.49
C SER A 147 26.11 -10.65 14.18
N ALA A 148 26.72 -9.82 15.03
CA ALA A 148 26.06 -8.70 15.69
C ALA A 148 25.63 -7.60 14.71
N GLU A 149 26.52 -7.21 13.80
CA GLU A 149 26.20 -6.23 12.74
C GLU A 149 25.07 -6.74 11.82
N GLN A 150 25.09 -8.02 11.49
CA GLN A 150 24.04 -8.63 10.66
C GLN A 150 22.69 -8.69 11.38
N GLY A 151 22.68 -8.95 12.70
CA GLY A 151 21.46 -8.86 13.51
C GLY A 151 20.87 -7.45 13.51
N LYS A 152 21.73 -6.42 13.61
CA LYS A 152 21.32 -5.01 13.51
C LYS A 152 20.76 -4.67 12.13
N LEU A 153 21.38 -5.14 11.06
CA LEU A 153 20.89 -4.97 9.69
C LEU A 153 19.50 -5.59 9.51
N ALA A 154 19.31 -6.85 9.92
CA ALA A 154 18.03 -7.53 9.81
C ALA A 154 16.91 -6.81 10.58
N THR A 155 17.22 -6.30 11.77
CA THR A 155 16.26 -5.55 12.61
C THR A 155 15.89 -4.22 11.96
N ASN A 156 16.89 -3.47 11.47
CA ASN A 156 16.66 -2.20 10.78
C ASN A 156 15.82 -2.36 9.51
N LEU A 157 16.01 -3.45 8.76
CA LEU A 157 15.20 -3.74 7.58
C LEU A 157 13.74 -4.02 7.93
N MET A 158 13.48 -4.78 9.00
CA MET A 158 12.12 -5.01 9.50
C MET A 158 11.46 -3.73 10.01
N ASP A 159 12.19 -2.91 10.76
CA ASP A 159 11.72 -1.61 11.24
C ASP A 159 11.38 -0.67 10.09
N LEU A 160 12.16 -0.68 9.02
CA LEU A 160 11.91 0.13 7.82
C LEU A 160 10.58 -0.25 7.16
N VAL A 161 10.26 -1.55 7.05
CA VAL A 161 8.97 -2.04 6.54
C VAL A 161 7.83 -1.54 7.42
N TRP A 162 7.98 -1.64 8.74
CA TRP A 162 6.95 -1.17 9.67
C TRP A 162 6.71 0.34 9.56
N ARG A 163 7.79 1.14 9.53
CA ARG A 163 7.68 2.61 9.38
C ARG A 163 7.08 3.00 8.04
N ALA A 164 7.47 2.35 6.94
CA ALA A 164 6.93 2.64 5.61
C ALA A 164 5.44 2.28 5.46
N SER A 165 4.93 1.34 6.26
CA SER A 165 3.52 0.93 6.25
C SER A 165 2.63 1.74 7.20
N HIS A 166 3.22 2.56 8.09
CA HIS A 166 2.50 3.31 9.14
C HIS A 166 2.83 4.82 9.15
N ALA A 167 3.58 5.31 8.16
CA ALA A 167 3.83 6.74 7.92
C ALA A 167 2.72 7.34 7.05
#